data_AF-A0A381Y3P8-F1
#
_entry.id   AF-A0A381Y3P8-F1
#
_cell.length_a   1.000
_cell.length_b   1.000
_cell.length_c   1.000
_cell.angle_alpha   90.00
_cell.angle_beta   90.00
_cell.angle_gamma   90.00
#
_symmetry.space_group_name_H-M   'P 1'
#
loop_
_entity.id
_entity.type
_entity.pdbx_description
1 polymer ?
#
loop_
_entity_poly.entity_id
_entity_poly.type
_entity_poly.pdbx_seq_one_letter_code
_entity_poly.pdbx_strand_id
1 'polypeptide(L)'
;MGYTNYIHQKRSFTDEEWKQVLQEYDYVKEIGHIEPVNPEDKDTIIFNGKNNSCESFYLEKNLENYFKGSMGEYYKEQFDKNKYHFNFCKTRMWEYDLSVWYMYVALNHISKENISIGRDR
;
A
#
# COMPACT_ATOMS: atom_id res chain seq x y z
N MET A 1 -6.52 -17.58 12.41
CA MET A 1 -6.53 -16.13 12.69
C MET A 1 -5.35 -15.51 11.98
N GLY A 2 -5.59 -14.42 11.25
CA GLY A 2 -4.55 -13.68 10.52
C GLY A 2 -3.87 -12.63 11.41
N TYR A 3 -3.16 -11.69 10.79
CA TYR A 3 -2.65 -10.48 11.45
C TYR A 3 -2.79 -9.27 10.52
N THR A 4 -2.62 -8.06 11.06
CA THR A 4 -2.75 -6.82 10.28
C THR A 4 -1.37 -6.23 10.03
N ASN A 5 -1.10 -5.85 8.78
CA ASN A 5 0.01 -4.99 8.43
C ASN A 5 -0.50 -3.55 8.33
N TYR A 6 0.28 -2.60 8.81
CA TYR A 6 -0.05 -1.17 8.82
C TYR A 6 0.96 -0.39 7.99
N ILE A 7 0.48 0.64 7.31
CA ILE A 7 1.31 1.63 6.64
C ILE A 7 0.79 3.04 6.96
N HIS A 8 1.70 3.94 7.29
CA HIS A 8 1.42 5.36 7.41
C HIS A 8 2.24 6.14 6.39
N GLN A 9 1.57 6.97 5.60
CA GLN A 9 2.16 7.79 4.54
C GLN A 9 2.00 9.27 4.87
N LYS A 10 3.11 10.00 5.01
CA LYS A 10 3.09 11.42 5.42
C LYS A 10 2.90 12.40 4.26
N ARG A 11 3.24 12.00 3.04
CA ARG A 11 3.14 12.80 1.82
C ARG A 11 2.96 11.93 0.59
N SER A 12 2.55 12.55 -0.51
CA SER A 12 2.61 11.93 -1.84
C SER A 12 4.03 11.52 -2.19
N PHE A 13 4.17 10.44 -2.95
CA PHE A 13 5.46 10.02 -3.51
C PHE A 13 5.91 11.01 -4.58
N THR A 14 7.21 11.24 -4.66
CA THR A 14 7.83 11.89 -5.82
C THR A 14 7.79 10.97 -7.03
N ASP A 15 8.01 11.52 -8.23
CA ASP A 15 8.04 10.72 -9.45
C ASP A 15 9.19 9.70 -9.43
N GLU A 16 10.34 10.07 -8.88
CA GLU A 16 11.51 9.19 -8.74
C GLU A 16 11.28 8.05 -7.74
N GLU A 17 10.66 8.34 -6.59
CA GLU A 17 10.27 7.30 -5.64
C GLU A 17 9.23 6.38 -6.26
N TRP A 18 8.19 6.94 -6.89
CA TRP A 18 7.12 6.15 -7.48
C TRP A 18 7.61 5.23 -8.59
N LYS A 19 8.56 5.70 -9.41
CA LYS A 19 9.23 4.85 -10.41
C LYS A 19 9.91 3.63 -9.78
N GLN A 20 10.59 3.80 -8.64
CA GLN A 20 11.19 2.68 -7.91
C GLN A 20 10.12 1.76 -7.31
N VAL A 21 9.03 2.33 -6.77
CA VAL A 21 7.89 1.53 -6.26
C VAL A 21 7.29 0.65 -7.35
N LEU A 22 7.13 1.18 -8.57
CA LEU A 22 6.61 0.41 -9.70
C LEU A 22 7.55 -0.74 -10.10
N GLN A 23 8.88 -0.55 -10.02
CA GLN A 23 9.86 -1.62 -10.28
C GLN A 23 9.73 -2.76 -9.26
N GLU A 24 9.57 -2.42 -7.97
CA GLU A 24 9.34 -3.41 -6.92
C GLU A 24 7.99 -4.13 -7.09
N TYR A 25 6.97 -3.40 -7.54
CA TYR A 25 5.68 -4.00 -7.86
C TYR A 25 5.74 -4.93 -9.06
N ASP A 26 6.51 -4.60 -10.10
CA ASP A 26 6.77 -5.49 -11.23
C ASP A 26 7.40 -6.81 -10.78
N TYR A 27 8.40 -6.74 -9.90
CA TYR A 27 9.00 -7.93 -9.28
C TYR A 27 7.96 -8.77 -8.51
N VAL A 28 7.10 -8.14 -7.71
CA VAL A 28 6.04 -8.85 -6.96
C VAL A 28 5.03 -9.54 -7.89
N LYS A 29 4.69 -8.93 -9.03
CA LYS A 29 3.85 -9.55 -10.06
C LYS A 29 4.52 -10.80 -10.64
N GLU A 30 5.83 -10.74 -10.92
CA GLU A 30 6.59 -11.87 -11.48
C GLU A 30 6.66 -13.07 -10.53
N ILE A 31 6.72 -12.85 -9.21
CA ILE A 31 6.67 -13.93 -8.21
C ILE A 31 5.35 -14.72 -8.29
N GLY A 32 4.25 -14.04 -8.67
CA GLY A 32 2.98 -14.71 -8.97
C GLY A 32 2.18 -15.14 -7.74
N HIS A 33 2.37 -14.52 -6.58
CA HIS A 33 1.51 -14.76 -5.39
C HIS A 33 0.27 -13.85 -5.34
N ILE A 34 0.22 -12.82 -6.19
CA ILE A 34 -0.81 -11.77 -6.18
C ILE A 34 -1.66 -11.79 -7.46
N GLU A 35 -2.83 -11.16 -7.38
CA GLU A 35 -3.69 -10.82 -8.52
C GLU A 35 -3.83 -9.28 -8.58
N PRO A 36 -3.20 -8.60 -9.56
CA PRO A 36 -3.37 -7.17 -9.77
C PRO A 36 -4.83 -6.76 -9.97
N VAL A 37 -5.22 -5.66 -9.35
CA VAL A 37 -6.52 -5.02 -9.56
C VAL A 37 -6.28 -3.70 -10.28
N ASN A 38 -6.89 -3.53 -11.45
CA ASN A 38 -6.72 -2.35 -12.33
C ASN A 38 -5.25 -2.03 -12.67
N PRO A 39 -4.49 -2.95 -13.29
CA PRO A 39 -3.05 -2.77 -13.55
C PRO A 39 -2.70 -1.61 -14.51
N GLU A 40 -3.68 -1.03 -15.19
CA GLU A 40 -3.50 0.10 -16.10
C GLU A 40 -3.44 1.44 -15.38
N ASP A 41 -3.85 1.50 -14.09
CA ASP A 41 -3.73 2.71 -13.29
C ASP A 41 -2.25 2.96 -12.95
N LYS A 42 -1.76 4.15 -13.31
CA LYS A 42 -0.36 4.53 -13.14
C LYS A 42 -0.08 5.19 -11.80
N ASP A 43 -1.11 5.69 -11.11
CA ASP A 43 -0.96 6.39 -9.84
C ASP A 43 -1.42 5.52 -8.66
N THR A 44 -2.02 4.35 -8.93
CA THR A 44 -2.51 3.44 -7.89
C THR A 44 -1.94 2.04 -8.07
N ILE A 45 -1.52 1.42 -6.97
CA ILE A 45 -1.22 -0.02 -6.89
C ILE A 45 -2.28 -0.68 -6.02
N ILE A 46 -3.04 -1.59 -6.64
CA ILE A 46 -4.02 -2.42 -5.95
C ILE A 46 -3.77 -3.86 -6.35
N PHE A 47 -3.72 -4.78 -5.39
CA PHE A 47 -3.66 -6.20 -5.67
C PHE A 47 -4.26 -7.02 -4.53
N ASN A 48 -4.70 -8.24 -4.86
CA ASN A 48 -5.25 -9.22 -3.93
C ASN A 48 -4.34 -10.44 -3.81
N GLY A 49 -4.56 -11.25 -2.79
CA GLY A 49 -4.08 -12.63 -2.80
C GLY A 49 -4.90 -13.44 -3.80
N LYS A 50 -4.27 -14.45 -4.44
CA LYS A 50 -4.97 -15.32 -5.39
C LYS A 50 -6.33 -15.80 -4.88
N ASN A 51 -7.29 -15.87 -5.81
CA ASN A 51 -8.70 -16.22 -5.54
C ASN A 51 -9.42 -15.25 -4.57
N ASN A 52 -9.00 -13.99 -4.48
CA ASN A 52 -9.56 -12.99 -3.55
C ASN A 52 -9.64 -13.49 -2.09
N SER A 53 -8.61 -14.22 -1.66
CA SER A 53 -8.61 -14.93 -0.38
C SER A 53 -8.37 -14.05 0.85
N CYS A 54 -7.89 -12.81 0.66
CA CYS A 54 -7.49 -11.85 1.70
C CYS A 54 -7.91 -10.41 1.35
N GLU A 55 -7.67 -9.48 2.27
CA GLU A 55 -7.90 -8.04 2.04
C GLU A 55 -6.95 -7.48 0.99
N SER A 56 -7.43 -6.54 0.18
CA SER A 56 -6.67 -5.90 -0.88
C SER A 56 -5.54 -5.06 -0.32
N PHE A 57 -4.35 -5.20 -0.88
CA PHE A 57 -3.33 -4.19 -0.77
C PHE A 57 -3.76 -2.97 -1.58
N TYR A 58 -3.60 -1.77 -1.02
CA TYR A 58 -3.89 -0.53 -1.71
C TYR A 58 -2.78 0.50 -1.40
N LEU A 59 -2.25 1.14 -2.43
CA LEU A 59 -1.29 2.23 -2.32
C LEU A 59 -1.53 3.27 -3.42
N GLU A 60 -1.52 4.53 -3.04
CA GLU A 60 -1.66 5.65 -3.95
C GLU A 60 -0.36 6.47 -4.01
N LYS A 61 0.01 6.90 -5.20
CA LYS A 61 1.08 7.87 -5.42
C LYS A 61 0.75 9.20 -4.75
N ASN A 62 -0.45 9.72 -5.00
CA ASN A 62 -0.89 11.05 -4.60
C ASN A 62 -1.96 11.02 -3.53
N LEU A 63 -1.65 11.53 -2.33
CA LEU A 63 -2.58 11.53 -1.20
C LEU A 63 -3.89 12.27 -1.48
N GLU A 64 -3.88 13.28 -2.34
CA GLU A 64 -5.11 13.99 -2.73
C GLU A 64 -6.14 13.05 -3.40
N ASN A 65 -5.71 11.95 -4.01
CA ASN A 65 -6.62 10.98 -4.60
C ASN A 65 -7.40 10.20 -3.52
N TYR A 66 -6.79 9.89 -2.36
CA TYR A 66 -7.51 9.32 -1.21
C TYR A 66 -8.63 10.26 -0.70
N PHE A 67 -8.46 11.57 -0.88
CA PHE A 67 -9.38 12.59 -0.36
C PHE A 67 -10.52 12.93 -1.32
N LYS A 68 -10.58 12.36 -2.52
CA LYS A 68 -11.61 12.67 -3.53
C LYS A 68 -12.91 11.85 -3.39
N GLY A 69 -12.94 10.85 -2.50
CA GLY A 69 -14.10 9.97 -2.31
C GLY A 69 -15.15 10.52 -1.33
N SER A 70 -16.27 9.81 -1.17
CA SER A 70 -17.33 10.13 -0.21
C SER A 70 -16.86 10.18 1.25
N MET A 71 -15.77 9.48 1.57
CA MET A 71 -15.09 9.52 2.88
C MET A 71 -13.84 10.41 2.89
N GLY A 72 -13.57 11.11 1.79
CA GLY A 72 -12.33 11.84 1.56
C GLY A 72 -12.11 12.99 2.55
N GLU A 73 -13.17 13.74 2.90
CA GLU A 73 -13.11 14.79 3.92
C GLU A 73 -12.72 14.24 5.28
N TYR A 74 -13.29 13.11 5.70
CA TYR A 74 -12.91 12.45 6.95
C TYR A 74 -11.43 12.06 6.94
N TYR A 75 -10.96 11.43 5.86
CA TYR A 75 -9.54 11.07 5.75
C TYR A 75 -8.62 12.28 5.72
N LYS A 76 -9.05 13.39 5.11
CA LYS A 76 -8.32 14.65 5.11
C LYS A 76 -8.24 15.26 6.50
N GLU A 77 -9.33 15.27 7.26
CA GLU A 77 -9.30 15.71 8.66
C GLU A 77 -8.39 14.84 9.53
N GLN A 78 -8.42 13.52 9.35
CA GLN A 78 -7.51 12.62 10.06
C GLN A 78 -6.05 12.87 9.66
N PHE A 79 -5.80 13.11 8.38
CA PHE A 79 -4.48 13.48 7.89
C PHE A 79 -4.00 14.80 8.50
N ASP A 80 -4.86 15.82 8.54
CA ASP A 80 -4.51 17.13 9.11
C ASP A 80 -4.19 17.06 10.60
N LYS A 81 -4.86 16.17 11.35
CA LYS A 81 -4.62 15.92 12.77
C LYS A 81 -3.34 15.11 13.00
N ASN A 82 -3.19 13.99 12.29
CA ASN A 82 -2.14 13.01 12.56
C ASN A 82 -0.86 13.23 11.75
N LYS A 83 -0.93 14.06 10.71
CA LYS A 83 0.14 14.32 9.72
C LYS A 83 0.56 13.10 8.91
N TYR A 84 -0.33 12.13 8.77
CA TYR A 84 -0.17 10.95 7.92
C TYR A 84 -1.52 10.38 7.51
N HIS A 85 -1.54 9.69 6.37
CA HIS A 85 -2.62 8.83 5.93
C HIS A 85 -2.35 7.41 6.41
N PHE A 86 -3.35 6.77 6.99
CA PHE A 86 -3.26 5.41 7.52
C PHE A 86 -3.96 4.44 6.58
N ASN A 87 -3.26 3.36 6.22
CA ASN A 87 -3.86 2.22 5.53
C ASN A 87 -3.39 0.91 6.18
N PHE A 88 -4.12 -0.16 5.93
CA PHE A 88 -3.82 -1.47 6.49
C PHE A 88 -4.18 -2.60 5.51
N CYS A 89 -3.56 -3.76 5.70
CA CYS A 89 -3.88 -4.97 4.95
C CYS A 89 -3.83 -6.18 5.87
N LYS A 90 -4.97 -6.85 6.06
CA LYS A 90 -5.06 -8.10 6.82
C LYS A 90 -4.66 -9.30 5.98
N THR A 91 -3.76 -10.11 6.52
CA THR A 91 -3.21 -11.30 5.87
C THR A 91 -3.41 -12.54 6.72
N ARG A 92 -3.30 -13.73 6.10
CA ARG A 92 -3.52 -15.04 6.74
C ARG A 92 -2.24 -15.88 6.90
N MET A 93 -1.06 -15.28 6.82
CA MET A 93 0.25 -15.97 6.80
C MET A 93 0.44 -16.95 5.61
N TRP A 94 -0.13 -16.62 4.45
CA TRP A 94 0.05 -17.39 3.22
C TRP A 94 1.03 -16.70 2.27
N GLU A 95 1.30 -17.25 1.09
CA GLU A 95 2.27 -16.68 0.12
C GLU A 95 2.01 -15.20 -0.21
N TYR A 96 0.74 -14.78 -0.29
CA TYR A 96 0.33 -13.38 -0.43
C TYR A 96 0.90 -12.45 0.65
N ASP A 97 1.02 -12.94 1.87
CA ASP A 97 1.53 -12.19 3.02
C ASP A 97 3.00 -11.79 2.83
N LEU A 98 3.79 -12.65 2.18
CA LEU A 98 5.18 -12.35 1.83
C LEU A 98 5.24 -11.19 0.84
N SER A 99 4.34 -11.16 -0.15
CA SER A 99 4.27 -10.08 -1.14
C SER A 99 3.82 -8.75 -0.53
N VAL A 100 2.82 -8.77 0.37
CA VAL A 100 2.39 -7.57 1.09
C VAL A 100 3.51 -7.02 1.97
N TRP A 101 4.18 -7.89 2.73
CA TRP A 101 5.26 -7.46 3.60
C TRP A 101 6.46 -6.96 2.83
N TYR A 102 6.83 -7.65 1.75
CA TYR A 102 7.89 -7.22 0.84
C TYR A 102 7.63 -5.80 0.34
N MET A 103 6.41 -5.55 -0.19
CA MET A 103 6.04 -4.21 -0.65
C MET A 103 6.18 -3.17 0.47
N TYR A 104 5.67 -3.43 1.67
CA TYR A 104 5.80 -2.48 2.79
C TYR A 104 7.25 -2.18 3.17
N VAL A 105 8.12 -3.19 3.21
CA VAL A 105 9.55 -3.02 3.47
C VAL A 105 10.22 -2.22 2.34
N ALA A 106 9.91 -2.53 1.08
CA ALA A 106 10.43 -1.81 -0.08
C ALA A 106 10.01 -0.33 -0.06
N LEU A 107 8.74 -0.05 0.22
CA LEU A 107 8.21 1.33 0.35
C LEU A 107 8.92 2.11 1.46
N ASN A 108 9.14 1.48 2.62
CA ASN A 108 9.89 2.10 3.71
C ASN A 108 11.36 2.32 3.33
N HIS A 109 11.97 1.45 2.54
CA HIS A 109 13.34 1.65 2.07
C HIS A 109 13.44 2.81 1.08
N ILE A 110 12.57 2.83 0.06
CA ILE A 110 12.52 3.84 -1.00
C ILE A 110 12.20 5.22 -0.43
N SER A 111 11.29 5.31 0.55
CA SER A 111 10.77 6.58 1.07
C SER A 111 10.77 6.61 2.61
N LYS A 112 11.95 6.41 3.20
CA LYS A 112 12.17 6.20 4.64
C LYS A 112 11.57 7.26 5.58
N GLU A 113 11.53 8.52 5.15
CA GLU A 113 10.96 9.60 5.97
C GLU A 113 9.44 9.73 5.81
N ASN A 114 8.92 9.27 4.66
CA ASN A 114 7.51 9.35 4.28
C ASN A 114 6.69 8.18 4.80
N ILE A 115 7.25 6.96 4.70
CA ILE A 115 6.56 5.71 4.99
C ILE A 115 7.02 5.16 6.32
N SER A 116 6.06 4.84 7.20
CA SER A 116 6.30 3.99 8.37
C SER A 116 5.40 2.78 8.32
N ILE A 117 5.92 1.63 8.76
CA ILE A 117 5.23 0.35 8.68
C ILE A 117 5.16 -0.30 10.06
N GLY A 118 4.12 -1.09 10.29
CA GLY A 118 3.91 -1.81 11.55
C GLY A 118 3.14 -3.11 11.35
N ARG A 119 3.10 -3.95 12.39
CA ARG A 119 2.42 -5.24 12.38
C ARG A 119 1.98 -5.63 13.80
N ASP A 120 0.79 -6.24 13.92
CA ASP A 120 0.16 -6.67 15.18
C ASP A 120 0.89 -7.79 15.98
N ARG A 121 2.16 -8.11 15.67
CA ARG A 121 2.87 -9.25 16.27
C ARG A 121 3.89 -8.85 17.32
#